data_AF-A0A6G1U3Y5-F1
#
_entry.id   AF-A0A6G1U3Y5-F1
#
_cell.length_a   1.000
_cell.length_b   1.000
_cell.length_c   1.000
_cell.angle_alpha   90.00
_cell.angle_beta   90.00
_cell.angle_gamma   90.00
#
_symmetry.space_group_name_H-M   'P 1'
#
loop_
_entity.id
_entity.type
_entity.pdbx_description
1 polymer ?
#
loop_
_entity_poly.entity_id
_entity_poly.type
_entity_poly.pdbx_seq_one_letter_code
_entity_poly.pdbx_strand_id
1 'polypeptide(L)'
;MELKIRIINLILRVEHHLCPIYCGVVDRHRVIAFLLLTLAEMFIIPFHLSLFIALGEPWGLSLTVIHALILLGLQFAIWKRKLAFSIGISSVYLLLFSKLAIDTVFCSIFGCETDEVSIISNIFIMFILAITALTQQLKKTSLVIVIGMLPVISFFFARNNCMSTLFSVKAIFLGFILMAYAAIYQMKEITRNLRQPKRITNIEKKALDMIANMEDSKVDKTGSLMEHLTPELRERIINKATEHIRKEETDKILWNQVCEGFTNSEKQICKLVYEGKTLKEMCDLLNKSESNITSQRSHIRKKLNMDRKDDLRQVLEARISQIRETSPIS
;
A
#
# COMPACT_ATOMS: atom_id res chain seq x y z
N MET A 1 -1.12 -0.53 -22.49
CA MET A 1 -2.10 -0.72 -21.39
C MET A 1 -1.61 -1.78 -20.38
N GLU A 2 -1.08 -2.92 -20.83
CA GLU A 2 -0.57 -4.00 -19.95
C GLU A 2 0.57 -3.59 -19.00
N LEU A 3 1.56 -2.82 -19.48
CA LEU A 3 2.69 -2.39 -18.65
C LEU A 3 2.23 -1.58 -17.43
N LYS A 4 1.28 -0.66 -17.63
CA LYS A 4 0.67 0.14 -16.56
C LYS A 4 0.00 -0.75 -15.50
N ILE A 5 -0.73 -1.78 -15.93
CA ILE A 5 -1.39 -2.74 -15.04
C ILE A 5 -0.36 -3.53 -14.23
N ARG A 6 0.71 -4.01 -14.87
CA ARG A 6 1.81 -4.73 -14.18
C ARG A 6 2.49 -3.88 -13.12
N ILE A 7 2.79 -2.61 -13.44
CA ILE A 7 3.41 -1.66 -12.50
C ILE A 7 2.49 -1.41 -11.31
N ILE A 8 1.19 -1.17 -11.54
CA ILE A 8 0.21 -0.95 -10.46
C ILE A 8 0.13 -2.19 -9.56
N ASN A 9 0.05 -3.38 -10.13
CA ASN A 9 -0.01 -4.64 -9.38
C ASN A 9 1.27 -4.87 -8.54
N LEU A 10 2.44 -4.50 -9.06
CA LEU A 10 3.69 -4.55 -8.31
C LEU A 10 3.66 -3.61 -7.10
N ILE A 11 3.26 -2.35 -7.31
CA ILE A 11 3.17 -1.34 -6.25
C ILE A 11 2.20 -1.83 -5.16
N LEU A 12 1.02 -2.32 -5.54
CA LEU A 12 0.03 -2.82 -4.59
C LEU A 12 0.53 -4.03 -3.79
N ARG A 13 1.29 -4.93 -4.42
CA ARG A 13 1.90 -6.09 -3.73
C ARG A 13 2.93 -5.64 -2.69
N VAL A 14 3.79 -4.68 -3.07
CA VAL A 14 4.81 -4.12 -2.16
C VAL A 14 4.14 -3.33 -1.03
N GLU A 15 3.12 -2.53 -1.34
CA GLU A 15 2.30 -1.79 -0.37
C GLU A 15 1.70 -2.74 0.67
N HIS A 16 1.09 -3.84 0.23
CA HIS A 16 0.50 -4.83 1.13
C HIS A 16 1.53 -5.53 2.01
N HIS A 17 2.73 -5.82 1.47
CA HIS A 17 3.82 -6.43 2.23
C HIS A 17 4.38 -5.48 3.31
N LEU A 18 4.70 -4.24 2.93
CA LEU A 18 5.35 -3.27 3.82
C LEU A 18 4.38 -2.65 4.83
N CYS A 19 3.11 -2.48 4.45
CA CYS A 19 2.07 -1.82 5.23
C CYS A 19 0.76 -2.64 5.22
N PRO A 20 0.66 -3.72 6.01
CA PRO A 20 -0.44 -4.68 5.94
C PRO A 20 -1.78 -4.17 6.51
N ILE A 21 -1.78 -3.09 7.30
CA ILE A 21 -2.97 -2.50 7.90
C ILE A 21 -3.32 -1.24 7.09
N TYR A 22 -4.53 -1.20 6.53
CA TYR A 22 -5.13 -0.12 5.72
C TYR A 22 -4.18 1.04 5.34
N CYS A 23 -3.68 1.04 4.10
CA CYS A 23 -2.85 2.11 3.57
C CYS A 23 -3.71 3.30 3.12
N GLY A 24 -3.49 4.45 3.75
CA GLY A 24 -3.99 5.72 3.21
C GLY A 24 -3.16 6.18 2.00
N VAL A 25 -3.66 7.19 1.28
CA VAL A 25 -2.98 7.79 0.11
C VAL A 25 -1.52 8.20 0.44
N VAL A 26 -1.24 8.61 1.67
CA VAL A 26 0.12 9.01 2.11
C VAL A 26 1.08 7.81 2.16
N ASP A 27 0.62 6.64 2.61
CA ASP A 27 1.49 5.47 2.71
C ASP A 27 1.80 4.89 1.33
N ARG A 28 0.85 4.94 0.40
CA ARG A 28 1.12 4.65 -1.02
C ARG A 28 2.18 5.59 -1.61
N HIS A 29 2.09 6.89 -1.36
CA HIS A 29 3.13 7.84 -1.82
C HIS A 29 4.51 7.50 -1.27
N ARG A 30 4.60 7.07 0.00
CA ARG A 30 5.87 6.65 0.61
C ARG A 30 6.44 5.38 -0.03
N VAL A 31 5.59 4.40 -0.35
CA VAL A 31 5.99 3.17 -1.05
C VAL A 31 6.52 3.48 -2.45
N ILE A 32 5.80 4.31 -3.21
CA ILE A 32 6.23 4.72 -4.55
C ILE A 32 7.58 5.44 -4.49
N ALA A 33 7.73 6.41 -3.58
CA ALA A 33 9.00 7.11 -3.42
C ALA A 33 10.13 6.18 -2.99
N PHE A 34 9.89 5.26 -2.04
CA PHE A 34 10.88 4.27 -1.63
C PHE A 34 11.37 3.41 -2.81
N LEU A 35 10.46 2.93 -3.66
CA LEU A 35 10.80 2.14 -4.84
C LEU A 35 11.61 2.95 -5.86
N LEU A 36 11.18 4.17 -6.17
CA LEU A 36 11.89 5.05 -7.11
C LEU A 36 13.28 5.44 -6.59
N LEU A 37 13.41 5.71 -5.30
CA LEU A 37 14.65 6.07 -4.66
C LEU A 37 15.64 4.90 -4.64
N THR A 38 15.14 3.70 -4.35
CA THR A 38 15.92 2.46 -4.43
C THR A 38 16.39 2.22 -5.86
N LEU A 39 15.52 2.44 -6.85
CA LEU A 39 15.87 2.34 -8.26
C LEU A 39 16.95 3.35 -8.66
N ALA A 40 16.82 4.61 -8.24
CA ALA A 40 17.83 5.63 -8.51
C ALA A 40 19.20 5.25 -7.92
N GLU A 41 19.24 4.82 -6.66
CA GLU A 41 20.49 4.43 -6.00
C GLU A 41 21.16 3.20 -6.64
N MET A 42 20.38 2.28 -7.24
CA MET A 42 20.95 1.16 -8.00
C MET A 42 21.79 1.61 -9.20
N PHE A 43 21.53 2.81 -9.76
CA PHE A 43 22.34 3.38 -10.84
C PHE A 43 23.41 4.34 -10.34
N ILE A 44 23.08 5.17 -9.34
CA ILE A 44 24.00 6.21 -8.82
C ILE A 44 25.20 5.58 -8.11
N ILE A 45 25.01 4.51 -7.32
CA ILE A 45 26.11 3.90 -6.56
C ILE A 45 27.19 3.33 -7.50
N PRO A 46 26.87 2.47 -8.50
CA PRO A 46 27.87 2.00 -9.46
C PRO A 46 28.56 3.14 -10.23
N PHE A 47 27.81 4.19 -10.57
CA PHE A 47 28.36 5.36 -11.24
C PHE A 47 29.40 6.08 -10.36
N HIS A 48 29.10 6.36 -9.08
CA HIS A 48 30.06 6.99 -8.16
C HIS A 48 31.26 6.09 -7.87
N LEU A 49 31.07 4.78 -7.74
CA LEU A 49 32.18 3.83 -7.60
C LEU A 49 33.13 3.91 -8.80
N SER A 50 32.57 3.88 -10.01
CA SER A 50 33.35 3.98 -11.25
C SER A 50 34.08 5.31 -11.35
N LEU A 51 33.41 6.41 -10.97
CA LEU A 51 33.97 7.76 -10.95
C LEU A 51 35.18 7.86 -10.01
N PHE A 52 35.05 7.44 -8.75
CA PHE A 52 36.13 7.55 -7.78
C PHE A 52 37.29 6.57 -8.05
N ILE A 53 37.02 5.41 -8.66
CA ILE A 53 38.07 4.53 -9.18
C ILE A 53 38.85 5.24 -10.30
N ALA A 54 38.16 5.88 -11.24
CA ALA A 54 38.79 6.58 -12.35
C ALA A 54 39.59 7.82 -11.89
N LEU A 55 39.11 8.53 -10.87
CA LEU A 55 39.80 9.67 -10.27
C LEU A 55 40.96 9.25 -9.35
N GLY A 56 41.04 7.99 -8.95
CA GLY A 56 42.05 7.51 -8.01
C GLY A 56 41.88 8.05 -6.58
N GLU A 57 40.68 8.48 -6.20
CA GLU A 57 40.39 9.14 -4.91
C GLU A 57 39.86 8.15 -3.85
N PRO A 58 40.70 7.73 -2.88
CA PRO A 58 40.36 6.64 -1.96
C PRO A 58 39.29 7.02 -0.93
N TRP A 59 39.22 8.30 -0.54
CA TRP A 59 38.24 8.78 0.43
C TRP A 59 36.81 8.76 -0.13
N GLY A 60 36.63 9.27 -1.35
CA GLY A 60 35.33 9.24 -2.04
C GLY A 60 34.86 7.81 -2.32
N LEU A 61 35.79 6.92 -2.70
CA LEU A 61 35.50 5.50 -2.87
C LEU A 61 35.02 4.86 -1.57
N SER A 62 35.75 5.06 -0.47
CA SER A 62 35.42 4.50 0.84
C SER A 62 34.05 4.96 1.34
N LEU A 63 33.73 6.24 1.18
CA LEU A 63 32.44 6.79 1.57
C LEU A 63 31.29 6.26 0.72
N THR A 64 31.52 6.04 -0.58
CA THR A 64 30.53 5.42 -1.47
C THR A 64 30.24 3.97 -1.07
N VAL A 65 31.27 3.21 -0.68
CA VAL A 65 31.12 1.85 -0.15
C VAL A 65 30.36 1.85 1.18
N ILE A 66 30.72 2.73 2.12
CA ILE A 66 30.03 2.86 3.40
C ILE A 66 28.54 3.19 3.19
N HIS A 67 28.24 4.15 2.31
CA HIS A 67 26.88 4.51 1.95
C HIS A 67 26.10 3.30 1.40
N ALA A 68 26.70 2.54 0.49
CA ALA A 68 26.08 1.34 -0.08
C ALA A 68 25.79 0.28 0.98
N LEU A 69 26.71 0.06 1.92
CA LEU A 69 26.54 -0.89 3.03
C LEU A 69 25.41 -0.46 3.99
N ILE A 70 25.36 0.83 4.35
CA ILE A 70 24.29 1.36 5.21
C ILE A 70 22.95 1.26 4.49
N LEU A 71 22.89 1.62 3.20
CA LEU A 71 21.67 1.51 2.40
C LEU A 71 21.19 0.05 2.32
N LEU A 72 22.09 -0.90 2.08
CA LEU A 72 21.77 -2.33 2.05
C LEU A 72 21.21 -2.82 3.40
N GLY A 73 21.82 -2.40 4.51
CA GLY A 73 21.34 -2.69 5.86
C GLY A 73 19.94 -2.13 6.12
N LEU A 74 19.68 -0.88 5.72
CA LEU A 74 18.37 -0.25 5.80
C LEU A 74 17.33 -0.96 4.94
N GLN A 75 17.67 -1.29 3.69
CA GLN A 75 16.81 -2.07 2.79
C GLN A 75 16.44 -3.41 3.44
N PHE A 76 17.43 -4.15 3.94
CA PHE A 76 17.18 -5.41 4.62
C PHE A 76 16.24 -5.24 5.83
N ALA A 77 16.47 -4.23 6.67
CA ALA A 77 15.63 -3.94 7.83
C ALA A 77 14.18 -3.57 7.46
N ILE A 78 14.00 -2.80 6.38
CA ILE A 78 12.69 -2.39 5.86
C ILE A 78 11.94 -3.60 5.27
N TRP A 79 12.60 -4.38 4.39
CA TRP A 79 12.00 -5.54 3.73
C TRP A 79 11.66 -6.67 4.70
N LYS A 80 12.47 -6.85 5.76
CA LYS A 80 12.18 -7.77 6.88
C LYS A 80 11.25 -7.17 7.93
N ARG A 81 10.77 -5.94 7.72
CA ARG A 81 9.84 -5.24 8.62
C ARG A 81 10.34 -5.15 10.07
N LYS A 82 11.66 -5.12 10.26
CA LYS A 82 12.30 -4.90 11.56
C LYS A 82 12.14 -3.45 12.02
N LEU A 83 11.90 -2.53 11.08
CA LEU A 83 11.63 -1.12 11.31
C LEU A 83 10.23 -0.77 10.81
N ALA A 84 9.55 0.15 11.51
CA ALA A 84 8.33 0.74 10.99
C ALA A 84 8.63 1.47 9.68
N PHE A 85 7.78 1.28 8.66
CA PHE A 85 8.05 1.78 7.31
C PHE A 85 8.31 3.30 7.26
N SER A 86 7.58 4.08 8.06
CA SER A 86 7.76 5.53 8.19
C SER A 86 9.13 5.93 8.74
N ILE A 87 9.69 5.13 9.65
CA ILE A 87 11.03 5.32 10.21
C ILE A 87 12.06 4.91 9.16
N GLY A 88 11.86 3.75 8.52
CA GLY A 88 12.73 3.25 7.45
C GLY A 88 12.93 4.25 6.31
N ILE A 89 11.84 4.74 5.70
CA ILE A 89 11.93 5.73 4.62
C ILE A 89 12.57 7.05 5.08
N SER A 90 12.32 7.46 6.34
CA SER A 90 12.97 8.65 6.91
C SER A 90 14.48 8.45 7.04
N SER A 91 14.93 7.29 7.50
CA SER A 91 16.35 6.96 7.59
C SER A 91 17.01 6.96 6.20
N VAL A 92 16.32 6.47 5.17
CA VAL A 92 16.83 6.53 3.79
C VAL A 92 16.97 7.98 3.31
N TYR A 93 15.99 8.86 3.58
CA TYR A 93 16.14 10.28 3.24
C TYR A 93 17.30 10.96 3.96
N LEU A 94 17.51 10.65 5.24
CA LEU A 94 18.63 11.21 6.00
C LEU A 94 19.97 10.70 5.46
N LEU A 95 20.07 9.42 5.11
CA LEU A 95 21.27 8.85 4.49
C LEU A 95 21.62 9.56 3.17
N LEU A 96 20.63 9.80 2.31
CA LEU A 96 20.83 10.50 1.04
C LEU A 96 21.19 11.97 1.24
N PHE A 97 20.56 12.64 2.19
CA PHE A 97 20.92 14.00 2.56
C PHE A 97 22.39 14.06 3.00
N SER A 98 22.82 13.16 3.89
CA SER A 98 24.23 13.08 4.33
C SER A 98 25.17 12.82 3.16
N LYS A 99 24.83 11.92 2.24
CA LYS A 99 25.60 11.67 1.02
C LYS A 99 25.74 12.95 0.17
N LEU A 100 24.63 13.61 -0.16
CA LEU A 100 24.65 14.82 -1.00
C LEU A 100 25.42 15.98 -0.33
N ALA A 101 25.34 16.11 0.99
CA ALA A 101 26.11 17.10 1.75
C ALA A 101 27.61 16.80 1.68
N ILE A 102 28.00 15.53 1.81
CA ILE A 102 29.39 15.08 1.65
C ILE A 102 29.86 15.31 0.21
N ASP A 103 29.08 14.89 -0.79
CA ASP A 103 29.40 15.07 -2.21
C ASP A 103 29.59 16.55 -2.57
N THR A 104 28.82 17.45 -1.96
CA THR A 104 29.00 18.90 -2.09
C THR A 104 30.38 19.37 -1.61
N VAL A 105 30.87 18.82 -0.50
CA VAL A 105 32.22 19.12 0.01
C VAL A 105 33.29 18.51 -0.89
N PHE A 106 33.08 17.28 -1.38
CA PHE A 106 34.02 16.62 -2.30
C PHE A 106 34.15 17.38 -3.63
N CYS A 107 33.04 17.77 -4.26
CA CYS A 107 33.05 18.59 -5.48
C CYS A 107 33.79 19.93 -5.29
N SER A 108 33.71 20.51 -4.09
CA SER A 108 34.37 21.77 -3.76
C SER A 108 35.89 21.66 -3.54
N ILE A 109 36.37 20.48 -3.10
CA ILE A 109 37.78 20.22 -2.80
C ILE A 109 38.50 19.59 -3.99
N PHE A 110 37.86 18.60 -4.64
CA PHE A 110 38.45 17.75 -5.68
C PHE A 110 37.84 17.96 -7.07
N GLY A 111 36.80 18.79 -7.20
CA GLY A 111 36.19 19.09 -8.49
C GLY A 111 37.17 19.79 -9.44
N CYS A 112 36.94 19.63 -10.75
CA CYS A 112 37.59 20.47 -11.76
C CYS A 112 37.25 21.95 -11.51
N GLU A 113 38.05 22.88 -12.05
CA GLU A 113 37.94 24.34 -11.84
C GLU A 113 36.58 24.99 -12.22
N THR A 114 35.54 24.21 -12.54
CA THR A 114 34.18 24.67 -12.85
C THR A 114 33.06 23.76 -12.31
N ASP A 115 33.29 22.94 -11.29
CA ASP A 115 32.26 21.99 -10.80
C ASP A 115 31.15 22.62 -9.92
N GLU A 116 30.90 23.91 -10.09
CA GLU A 116 29.85 24.66 -9.40
C GLU A 116 28.45 24.10 -9.72
N VAL A 117 28.26 23.59 -10.94
CA VAL A 117 27.00 22.99 -11.39
C VAL A 117 26.64 21.75 -10.57
N SER A 118 27.61 20.88 -10.26
CA SER A 118 27.36 19.68 -9.44
C SER A 118 27.02 20.05 -8.00
N ILE A 119 27.68 21.06 -7.43
CA ILE A 119 27.35 21.56 -6.09
C ILE A 119 25.93 22.12 -6.03
N ILE A 120 25.57 22.99 -6.99
CA ILE A 120 24.21 23.56 -7.06
C ILE A 120 23.16 22.46 -7.27
N SER A 121 23.47 21.46 -8.11
CA SER A 121 22.59 20.31 -8.35
C SER A 121 22.37 19.51 -7.07
N ASN A 122 23.41 19.25 -6.28
CA ASN A 122 23.30 18.56 -5.00
C ASN A 122 22.42 19.33 -4.02
N ILE A 123 22.63 20.64 -3.87
CA ILE A 123 21.79 21.51 -3.02
C ILE A 123 20.33 21.48 -3.50
N PHE A 124 20.09 21.53 -4.80
CA PHE A 124 18.75 21.46 -5.36
C PHE A 124 18.07 20.10 -5.09
N ILE A 125 18.80 19.00 -5.22
CA ILE A 125 18.30 17.66 -4.88
C ILE A 125 17.99 17.56 -3.37
N MET A 126 18.78 18.20 -2.50
CA MET A 126 18.48 18.28 -1.07
C MET A 126 17.15 19.01 -0.81
N PHE A 127 16.85 20.09 -1.54
CA PHE A 127 15.53 20.74 -1.49
C PHE A 127 14.42 19.79 -1.94
N ILE A 128 14.59 19.06 -3.05
CA ILE A 128 13.61 18.07 -3.53
C ILE A 128 13.35 16.99 -2.47
N LEU A 129 14.41 16.50 -1.81
CA LEU A 129 14.28 15.54 -0.70
C LEU A 129 13.49 16.13 0.47
N ALA A 130 13.77 17.38 0.87
CA ALA A 130 13.05 18.07 1.94
C ALA A 130 11.56 18.25 1.60
N ILE A 131 11.23 18.67 0.38
CA ILE A 131 9.85 18.84 -0.13
C ILE A 131 9.15 17.48 -0.15
N THR A 132 9.82 16.44 -0.65
CA THR A 132 9.24 15.09 -0.75
C THR A 132 8.98 14.49 0.63
N ALA A 133 9.91 14.66 1.58
CA ALA A 133 9.68 14.26 2.97
C ALA A 133 8.50 15.02 3.58
N LEU A 134 8.38 16.32 3.30
CA LEU A 134 7.28 17.13 3.78
C LEU A 134 5.96 16.60 3.22
N THR A 135 5.80 16.53 1.90
CA THR A 135 4.59 16.02 1.18
C THR A 135 4.12 14.64 1.68
N GLN A 136 5.04 13.77 2.11
CA GLN A 136 4.77 12.45 2.70
C GLN A 136 4.44 12.47 4.20
N GLN A 137 4.19 13.65 4.76
CA GLN A 137 3.88 13.87 6.17
C GLN A 137 5.01 13.37 7.10
N LEU A 138 6.27 13.51 6.68
CA LEU A 138 7.47 13.23 7.49
C LEU A 138 8.08 14.56 7.95
N LYS A 139 7.27 15.35 8.69
CA LYS A 139 7.61 16.73 9.10
C LYS A 139 8.92 16.82 9.87
N LYS A 140 9.20 15.86 10.77
CA LYS A 140 10.46 15.80 11.53
C LYS A 140 11.67 15.61 10.62
N THR A 141 11.57 14.69 9.67
CA THR A 141 12.64 14.40 8.70
C THR A 141 12.91 15.59 7.80
N SER A 142 11.85 16.22 7.28
CA SER A 142 11.97 17.43 6.47
C SER A 142 12.63 18.59 7.24
N LEU A 143 12.24 18.80 8.51
CA LEU A 143 12.86 19.81 9.38
C LEU A 143 14.36 19.56 9.58
N VAL A 144 14.76 18.31 9.84
CA VAL A 144 16.18 17.93 10.03
C VAL A 144 16.98 18.23 8.76
N ILE A 145 16.45 17.90 7.58
CA ILE A 145 17.10 18.21 6.30
C ILE A 145 17.24 19.72 6.11
N VAL A 146 16.19 20.50 6.36
CA VAL A 146 16.22 21.97 6.21
C VAL A 146 17.27 22.61 7.12
N ILE A 147 17.33 22.20 8.39
CA ILE A 147 18.34 22.69 9.32
C ILE A 147 19.74 22.26 8.85
N GLY A 148 19.88 21.01 8.38
CA GLY A 148 21.13 20.49 7.84
C GLY A 148 21.60 21.18 6.55
N MET A 149 20.70 21.74 5.75
CA MET A 149 21.08 22.48 4.54
C MET A 149 21.75 23.83 4.85
N LEU A 150 21.47 24.45 6.00
CA LEU A 150 22.07 25.74 6.38
C LEU A 150 23.61 25.72 6.35
N PRO A 151 24.32 24.80 7.01
CA PRO A 151 25.78 24.74 6.92
C PRO A 151 26.31 24.43 5.52
N VAL A 152 25.61 23.61 4.73
CA VAL A 152 26.01 23.28 3.34
C VAL A 152 25.94 24.53 2.46
N ILE A 153 24.84 25.28 2.57
CA ILE A 153 24.64 26.52 1.83
C ILE A 153 25.67 27.57 2.27
N SER A 154 25.90 27.73 3.57
CA SER A 154 26.94 28.63 4.08
C SER A 154 28.33 28.27 3.56
N PHE A 155 28.67 26.98 3.50
CA PHE A 155 29.94 26.52 2.91
C PHE A 155 30.04 26.86 1.41
N PHE A 156 28.94 26.69 0.66
CA PHE A 156 28.89 27.08 -0.75
C PHE A 156 29.18 28.58 -0.93
N PHE A 157 28.52 29.45 -0.15
CA PHE A 157 28.76 30.89 -0.20
C PHE A 157 30.18 31.29 0.20
N ALA A 158 30.79 30.58 1.16
CA ALA A 158 32.15 30.88 1.62
C ALA A 158 33.24 30.51 0.61
N ARG A 159 33.00 29.53 -0.26
CA ARG A 159 33.98 29.04 -1.23
C ARG A 159 33.90 29.72 -2.60
N ASN A 160 32.70 30.10 -3.03
CA ASN A 160 32.48 30.56 -4.39
C ASN A 160 32.61 32.09 -4.53
N ASN A 161 33.03 32.54 -5.71
CA ASN A 161 33.13 33.96 -6.01
C ASN A 161 31.75 34.63 -6.03
N CYS A 162 31.70 35.93 -5.78
CA CYS A 162 30.46 36.72 -5.72
C CYS A 162 29.60 36.57 -7.00
N MET A 163 30.22 36.53 -8.19
CA MET A 163 29.48 36.40 -9.45
C MET A 163 28.79 35.04 -9.62
N SER A 164 29.51 33.93 -9.40
CA SER A 164 28.92 32.57 -9.43
C SER A 164 27.77 32.44 -8.41
N THR A 165 28.02 32.99 -7.22
CA THR A 165 27.05 33.03 -6.14
C THR A 165 25.76 33.74 -6.57
N LEU A 166 25.85 34.92 -7.21
CA LEU A 166 24.67 35.68 -7.65
C LEU A 166 23.81 34.92 -8.67
N PHE A 167 24.41 34.14 -9.57
CA PHE A 167 23.64 33.28 -10.49
C PHE A 167 22.94 32.14 -9.75
N SER A 168 23.60 31.56 -8.74
CA SER A 168 23.12 30.41 -7.98
C SER A 168 22.01 30.75 -6.98
N VAL A 169 21.97 31.99 -6.49
CA VAL A 169 20.95 32.48 -5.54
C VAL A 169 19.53 32.26 -6.08
N LYS A 170 19.30 32.36 -7.39
CA LYS A 170 17.98 32.13 -8.00
C LYS A 170 17.47 30.71 -7.75
N ALA A 171 18.34 29.70 -7.89
CA ALA A 171 17.98 28.30 -7.68
C ALA A 171 17.72 28.00 -6.20
N ILE A 172 18.55 28.55 -5.31
CA ILE A 172 18.39 28.43 -3.86
C ILE A 172 17.08 29.10 -3.41
N PHE A 173 16.80 30.31 -3.91
CA PHE A 173 15.56 31.03 -3.63
C PHE A 173 14.33 30.26 -4.09
N LEU A 174 14.35 29.70 -5.32
CA LEU A 174 13.27 28.85 -5.81
C LEU A 174 13.05 27.63 -4.91
N GLY A 175 14.12 27.00 -4.43
CA GLY A 175 14.05 25.90 -3.45
C GLY A 175 13.31 26.29 -2.18
N PHE A 176 13.63 27.46 -1.60
CA PHE A 176 12.93 27.98 -0.42
C PHE A 176 11.46 28.31 -0.69
N ILE A 177 11.14 28.93 -1.84
CA ILE A 177 9.75 29.22 -2.22
C ILE A 177 8.93 27.94 -2.37
N LEU A 178 9.47 26.90 -3.03
CA LEU A 178 8.79 25.61 -3.18
C LEU A 178 8.62 24.88 -1.84
N MET A 179 9.61 24.99 -0.95
CA MET A 179 9.50 24.49 0.43
C MET A 179 8.40 25.21 1.21
N ALA A 180 8.34 26.54 1.12
CA ALA A 180 7.30 27.34 1.77
C ALA A 180 5.92 26.98 1.22
N TYR A 181 5.77 26.85 -0.11
CA TYR A 181 4.57 26.37 -0.76
C TYR A 181 4.13 25.00 -0.20
N ALA A 182 5.04 24.04 -0.14
CA ALA A 182 4.76 22.71 0.39
C ALA A 182 4.39 22.75 1.89
N ALA A 183 5.02 23.62 2.69
CA ALA A 183 4.70 23.80 4.11
C ALA A 183 3.32 24.42 4.33
N ILE A 184 3.00 25.47 3.58
CA ILE A 184 1.69 26.15 3.57
C ILE A 184 0.59 25.15 3.22
N TYR A 185 0.77 24.37 2.15
CA TYR A 185 -0.21 23.36 1.74
C TYR A 185 -0.47 22.30 2.82
N GLN A 186 0.48 22.07 3.73
CA GLN A 186 0.34 21.12 4.83
C GLN A 186 -0.15 21.71 6.16
N MET A 187 -0.41 23.01 6.21
CA MET A 187 -0.94 23.64 7.41
C MET A 187 -2.36 23.14 7.68
N LYS A 188 -2.65 22.94 8.97
CA LYS A 188 -3.95 22.44 9.42
C LYS A 188 -5.10 23.35 8.99
N GLU A 189 -4.87 24.66 8.94
CA GLU A 189 -5.89 25.65 8.62
C GLU A 189 -6.34 25.54 7.15
N ILE A 190 -5.38 25.40 6.23
CA ILE A 190 -5.64 25.22 4.79
C ILE A 190 -6.24 23.85 4.51
N THR A 191 -5.84 22.83 5.28
CA THR A 191 -6.29 21.45 5.08
C THR A 191 -7.52 21.07 5.89
N ARG A 192 -8.08 21.96 6.72
CA ARG A 192 -9.11 21.66 7.72
C ARG A 192 -10.39 21.08 7.13
N ASN A 193 -10.80 21.60 5.97
CA ASN A 193 -12.04 21.22 5.29
C ASN A 193 -11.78 20.23 4.13
N LEU A 194 -10.53 19.82 3.92
CA LEU A 194 -10.14 18.84 2.92
C LEU A 194 -10.01 17.47 3.60
N ARG A 195 -10.61 16.43 3.01
CA ARG A 195 -10.55 15.06 3.56
C ARG A 195 -9.10 14.59 3.64
N GLN A 196 -8.54 14.52 4.85
CA GLN A 196 -7.15 14.16 5.07
C GLN A 196 -6.95 12.63 5.04
N PRO A 197 -5.99 12.11 4.25
CA PRO A 197 -5.82 10.68 3.99
C PRO A 197 -5.39 9.80 5.18
N LYS A 198 -5.01 10.40 6.33
CA LYS A 198 -4.61 9.68 7.55
C LYS A 198 -5.72 9.57 8.60
N ARG A 199 -6.81 10.30 8.44
CA ARG A 199 -7.85 10.37 9.46
C ARG A 199 -9.06 9.58 8.99
N ILE A 200 -8.90 8.24 8.97
CA ILE A 200 -10.06 7.42 9.31
C ILE A 200 -10.42 7.87 10.73
N THR A 201 -11.53 8.59 10.86
CA THR A 201 -12.04 8.99 12.16
C THR A 201 -12.23 7.75 13.03
N ASN A 202 -12.11 7.86 14.35
CA ASN A 202 -12.37 6.71 15.23
C ASN A 202 -13.75 6.08 14.96
N ILE A 203 -14.67 6.89 14.45
CA ILE A 203 -16.00 6.50 13.97
C ILE A 203 -15.89 5.66 12.68
N GLU A 204 -15.21 6.12 11.64
CA GLU A 204 -14.98 5.32 10.41
C GLU A 204 -14.19 4.03 10.69
N LYS A 205 -13.23 4.05 11.64
CA LYS A 205 -12.46 2.87 12.02
C LYS A 205 -13.35 1.86 12.73
N LYS A 206 -14.18 2.33 13.65
CA LYS A 206 -15.16 1.50 14.37
C LYS A 206 -16.26 1.00 13.45
N ALA A 207 -16.66 1.78 12.44
CA ALA A 207 -17.60 1.37 11.41
C ALA A 207 -17.00 0.28 10.52
N LEU A 208 -15.75 0.43 10.04
CA LEU A 208 -15.06 -0.61 9.28
C LEU A 208 -14.86 -1.88 10.10
N ASP A 209 -14.46 -1.75 11.36
CA ASP A 209 -14.25 -2.89 12.26
C ASP A 209 -15.57 -3.60 12.60
N MET A 210 -16.66 -2.85 12.76
CA MET A 210 -17.99 -3.42 12.98
C MET A 210 -18.55 -4.08 11.71
N ILE A 211 -18.30 -3.52 10.51
CA ILE A 211 -18.66 -4.13 9.22
C ILE A 211 -17.83 -5.39 8.96
N ALA A 212 -16.54 -5.38 9.33
CA ALA A 212 -15.68 -6.56 9.25
C ALA A 212 -16.10 -7.66 10.24
N ASN A 213 -16.64 -7.27 11.40
CA ASN A 213 -17.15 -8.14 12.45
C ASN A 213 -18.69 -8.28 12.43
N MET A 214 -19.36 -7.99 11.30
CA MET A 214 -20.80 -8.23 11.15
C MET A 214 -21.04 -9.74 11.01
N GLU A 215 -21.02 -10.41 12.15
CA GLU A 215 -21.66 -11.69 12.40
C GLU A 215 -23.02 -11.37 13.07
N ASP A 216 -24.07 -11.32 12.24
CA ASP A 216 -25.53 -11.38 12.46
C ASP A 216 -26.23 -10.71 13.67
N SER A 217 -25.59 -10.03 14.61
CA SER A 217 -26.22 -9.82 15.94
C SER A 217 -26.52 -8.40 16.43
N LYS A 218 -26.22 -7.30 15.72
CA LYS A 218 -26.50 -5.93 16.26
C LYS A 218 -26.97 -4.90 15.22
N VAL A 219 -28.25 -5.02 14.83
CA VAL A 219 -28.93 -4.11 13.90
C VAL A 219 -29.21 -2.72 14.52
N ASP A 220 -29.54 -2.64 15.82
CA ASP A 220 -29.99 -1.38 16.45
C ASP A 220 -28.91 -0.30 16.65
N LYS A 221 -27.63 -0.68 16.80
CA LYS A 221 -26.52 0.30 16.91
C LYS A 221 -26.06 0.83 15.54
N THR A 222 -26.52 0.22 14.45
CA THR A 222 -26.10 0.56 13.09
C THR A 222 -26.91 1.73 12.53
N GLY A 223 -28.16 1.91 12.96
CA GLY A 223 -29.05 2.98 12.50
C GLY A 223 -28.60 4.39 12.86
N SER A 224 -28.21 4.63 14.12
CA SER A 224 -27.77 5.96 14.59
C SER A 224 -26.39 6.38 14.05
N LEU A 225 -25.58 5.42 13.61
CA LEU A 225 -24.27 5.69 13.00
C LEU A 225 -24.38 5.96 11.49
N MET A 226 -25.32 5.32 10.79
CA MET A 226 -25.63 5.60 9.39
C MET A 226 -26.06 7.06 9.15
N GLU A 227 -26.68 7.68 10.17
CA GLU A 227 -27.10 9.08 10.14
C GLU A 227 -25.93 10.07 10.17
N HIS A 228 -24.77 9.64 10.66
CA HIS A 228 -23.54 10.44 10.71
C HIS A 228 -22.59 10.19 9.54
N LEU A 229 -22.93 9.27 8.63
CA LEU A 229 -22.17 9.01 7.42
C LEU A 229 -22.56 10.03 6.33
N THR A 230 -21.61 10.38 5.47
CA THR A 230 -21.90 11.18 4.28
C THR A 230 -22.93 10.46 3.40
N PRO A 231 -23.87 11.20 2.77
CA PRO A 231 -24.97 10.61 2.01
C PRO A 231 -24.49 9.66 0.91
N GLU A 232 -23.38 9.98 0.25
CA GLU A 232 -22.75 9.15 -0.80
C GLU A 232 -22.19 7.81 -0.30
N LEU A 233 -21.78 7.75 0.96
CA LEU A 233 -21.27 6.53 1.58
C LEU A 233 -22.43 5.69 2.12
N ARG A 234 -23.43 6.36 2.71
CA ARG A 234 -24.69 5.74 3.13
C ARG A 234 -25.38 5.05 1.95
N GLU A 235 -25.51 5.73 0.81
CA GLU A 235 -26.10 5.18 -0.40
C GLU A 235 -25.32 3.96 -0.91
N ARG A 236 -23.98 4.03 -0.95
CA ARG A 236 -23.15 2.89 -1.34
C ARG A 236 -23.28 1.69 -0.40
N ILE A 237 -23.32 1.93 0.91
CA ILE A 237 -23.46 0.85 1.89
C ILE A 237 -24.85 0.24 1.80
N ILE A 238 -25.90 1.07 1.69
CA ILE A 238 -27.27 0.59 1.50
C ILE A 238 -27.35 -0.23 0.22
N ASN A 239 -26.91 0.30 -0.92
CA ASN A 239 -26.98 -0.42 -2.19
C ASN A 239 -26.24 -1.75 -2.13
N LYS A 240 -25.04 -1.78 -1.53
CA LYS A 240 -24.25 -3.00 -1.40
C LYS A 240 -24.85 -4.01 -0.42
N ALA A 241 -25.44 -3.54 0.68
CA ALA A 241 -26.16 -4.38 1.63
C ALA A 241 -27.45 -4.92 1.02
N THR A 242 -28.20 -4.11 0.28
CA THR A 242 -29.40 -4.52 -0.46
C THR A 242 -29.06 -5.54 -1.54
N GLU A 243 -27.99 -5.34 -2.31
CA GLU A 243 -27.49 -6.34 -3.26
C GLU A 243 -27.09 -7.64 -2.57
N HIS A 244 -26.42 -7.55 -1.41
CA HIS A 244 -26.01 -8.73 -0.64
C HIS A 244 -27.22 -9.52 -0.13
N ILE A 245 -28.19 -8.85 0.50
CA ILE A 245 -29.43 -9.47 1.00
C ILE A 245 -30.21 -10.09 -0.16
N ARG A 246 -30.37 -9.36 -1.28
CA ARG A 246 -31.08 -9.88 -2.47
C ARG A 246 -30.38 -11.11 -3.03
N LYS A 247 -29.05 -11.13 -3.05
CA LYS A 247 -28.26 -12.29 -3.47
C LYS A 247 -28.44 -13.47 -2.51
N GLU A 248 -28.39 -13.24 -1.20
CA GLU A 248 -28.62 -14.29 -0.20
C GLU A 248 -30.03 -14.87 -0.23
N GLU A 249 -31.06 -14.04 -0.41
CA GLU A 249 -32.45 -14.49 -0.58
C GLU A 249 -32.62 -15.31 -1.85
N THR A 250 -32.05 -14.85 -2.98
CA THR A 250 -32.07 -15.58 -4.25
C THR A 250 -31.36 -16.93 -4.12
N ASP A 251 -30.20 -16.96 -3.45
CA ASP A 251 -29.46 -18.19 -3.17
C ASP A 251 -30.26 -19.12 -2.24
N LYS A 252 -30.94 -18.60 -1.20
CA LYS A 252 -31.81 -19.41 -0.32
C LYS A 252 -32.99 -20.01 -1.08
N ILE A 253 -33.66 -19.25 -1.94
CA ILE A 253 -34.79 -19.72 -2.75
C ILE A 253 -34.31 -20.83 -3.70
N LEU A 254 -33.20 -20.59 -4.40
CA LEU A 254 -32.58 -21.55 -5.31
C LEU A 254 -32.23 -22.86 -4.60
N TRP A 255 -31.57 -22.79 -3.43
CA TRP A 255 -31.22 -23.99 -2.66
C TRP A 255 -32.43 -24.71 -2.07
N ASN A 256 -33.53 -24.00 -1.77
CA ASN A 256 -34.77 -24.63 -1.35
C ASN A 256 -35.43 -25.42 -2.49
N GLN A 257 -35.32 -24.95 -3.73
CA GLN A 257 -35.80 -25.67 -4.92
C GLN A 257 -34.89 -26.85 -5.29
N VAL A 258 -33.56 -26.68 -5.27
CA VAL A 258 -32.61 -27.77 -5.58
C VAL A 258 -32.70 -28.91 -4.56
N CYS A 259 -32.89 -28.56 -3.28
CA CYS A 259 -32.87 -29.50 -2.15
C CYS A 259 -34.26 -29.64 -1.51
N GLU A 260 -35.32 -29.67 -2.32
CA GLU A 260 -36.67 -29.97 -1.84
C GLU A 260 -36.71 -31.39 -1.23
N GLY A 261 -37.26 -31.54 -0.02
CA GLY A 261 -37.28 -32.83 0.71
C GLY A 261 -35.96 -33.22 1.40
N PHE A 262 -34.97 -32.33 1.42
CA PHE A 262 -33.70 -32.56 2.11
C PHE A 262 -33.77 -31.99 3.53
N THR A 263 -33.12 -32.68 4.46
CA THR A 263 -32.90 -32.20 5.82
C THR A 263 -31.90 -31.04 5.83
N ASN A 264 -31.94 -30.20 6.86
CA ASN A 264 -31.01 -29.06 6.99
C ASN A 264 -29.53 -29.47 6.94
N SER A 265 -29.20 -30.65 7.49
CA SER A 265 -27.85 -31.22 7.41
C SER A 265 -27.46 -31.62 5.98
N GLU A 266 -28.37 -32.20 5.21
CA GLU A 266 -28.12 -32.58 3.82
C GLU A 266 -27.96 -31.34 2.92
N LYS A 267 -28.76 -30.28 3.16
CA LYS A 267 -28.64 -28.99 2.45
C LYS A 267 -27.26 -28.35 2.65
N GLN A 268 -26.78 -28.33 3.89
CA GLN A 268 -25.44 -27.81 4.22
C GLN A 268 -24.33 -28.58 3.49
N ILE A 269 -24.43 -29.91 3.46
CA ILE A 269 -23.46 -30.74 2.73
C ILE A 269 -23.51 -30.46 1.21
N CYS A 270 -24.71 -30.31 0.62
CA CYS A 270 -24.83 -29.98 -0.80
C CYS A 270 -24.16 -28.64 -1.14
N LYS A 271 -24.34 -27.62 -0.29
CA LYS A 271 -23.71 -26.31 -0.47
C LYS A 271 -22.18 -26.41 -0.43
N LEU A 272 -21.62 -27.11 0.55
CA LEU A 272 -20.17 -27.28 0.67
C LEU A 272 -19.57 -28.10 -0.49
N VAL A 273 -20.29 -29.11 -0.99
CA VAL A 273 -19.88 -29.87 -2.17
C VAL A 273 -19.88 -29.01 -3.44
N TYR A 274 -20.91 -28.17 -3.61
CA TYR A 274 -20.99 -27.21 -4.72
C TYR A 274 -19.85 -26.17 -4.67
N GLU A 275 -19.50 -25.70 -3.47
CA GLU A 275 -18.35 -24.81 -3.24
C GLU A 275 -16.99 -25.51 -3.46
N GLY A 276 -16.97 -26.83 -3.72
CA GLY A 276 -15.77 -27.59 -4.01
C GLY A 276 -14.96 -28.00 -2.78
N LYS A 277 -15.57 -27.99 -1.59
CA LYS A 277 -14.89 -28.39 -0.34
C LYS A 277 -14.58 -29.88 -0.32
N THR A 278 -13.40 -30.21 0.18
CA THR A 278 -12.95 -31.59 0.38
C THR A 278 -13.67 -32.23 1.56
N LEU A 279 -13.63 -33.57 1.65
CA LEU A 279 -14.28 -34.31 2.74
C LEU A 279 -13.76 -33.88 4.11
N LYS A 280 -12.45 -33.64 4.24
CA LYS A 280 -11.82 -33.18 5.48
C LYS A 280 -12.31 -31.78 5.88
N GLU A 281 -12.33 -30.83 4.95
CA GLU A 281 -12.85 -29.49 5.21
C GLU A 281 -14.34 -29.49 5.61
N MET A 282 -15.15 -30.37 5.00
CA MET A 282 -16.55 -30.52 5.39
C MET A 282 -16.71 -31.09 6.81
N CYS A 283 -15.85 -32.03 7.23
CA CYS A 283 -15.86 -32.57 8.58
C CYS A 283 -15.52 -31.48 9.62
N ASP A 284 -14.50 -30.67 9.32
CA ASP A 284 -14.06 -29.55 10.17
C ASP A 284 -15.15 -28.46 10.26
N LEU A 285 -15.75 -28.07 9.13
CA LEU A 285 -16.76 -27.00 9.07
C LEU A 285 -18.10 -27.38 9.72
N LEU A 286 -18.52 -28.64 9.57
CA LEU A 286 -19.80 -29.11 10.14
C LEU A 286 -19.65 -29.74 11.52
N ASN A 287 -18.41 -29.85 12.03
CA ASN A 287 -18.07 -30.55 13.26
C ASN A 287 -18.70 -31.96 13.33
N LYS A 288 -18.53 -32.73 12.25
CA LYS A 288 -19.10 -34.08 12.07
C LYS A 288 -18.02 -35.06 11.68
N SER A 289 -18.17 -36.32 12.10
CA SER A 289 -17.26 -37.39 11.70
C SER A 289 -17.37 -37.69 10.20
N GLU A 290 -16.27 -38.17 9.63
CA GLU A 290 -16.17 -38.56 8.22
C GLU A 290 -17.23 -39.61 7.84
N SER A 291 -17.49 -40.57 8.73
CA SER A 291 -18.54 -41.59 8.56
C SER A 291 -19.94 -40.98 8.45
N ASN A 292 -20.23 -39.92 9.22
CA ASN A 292 -21.52 -39.23 9.15
C ASN A 292 -21.67 -38.46 7.84
N ILE A 293 -20.64 -37.72 7.42
CA ILE A 293 -20.66 -36.97 6.15
C ILE A 293 -20.77 -37.90 4.94
N THR A 294 -20.02 -39.00 4.91
CA THR A 294 -20.09 -40.00 3.82
C THR A 294 -21.45 -40.68 3.75
N SER A 295 -22.04 -41.03 4.89
CA SER A 295 -23.39 -41.58 4.97
C SER A 295 -24.42 -40.58 4.43
N GLN A 296 -24.41 -39.33 4.89
CA GLN A 296 -25.33 -38.30 4.41
C GLN A 296 -25.14 -38.00 2.91
N ARG A 297 -23.91 -38.02 2.39
CA ARG A 297 -23.64 -37.93 0.93
C ARG A 297 -24.30 -39.07 0.16
N SER A 298 -24.30 -40.30 0.69
CA SER A 298 -25.01 -41.43 0.07
C SER A 298 -26.52 -41.21 0.02
N HIS A 299 -27.11 -40.67 1.11
CA HIS A 299 -28.53 -40.34 1.16
C HIS A 299 -28.90 -39.22 0.18
N ILE A 300 -28.09 -38.18 0.09
CA ILE A 300 -28.21 -37.11 -0.91
C ILE A 300 -28.20 -37.67 -2.33
N ARG A 301 -27.23 -38.53 -2.65
CA ARG A 301 -27.13 -39.16 -3.98
C ARG A 301 -28.38 -39.95 -4.35
N LYS A 302 -28.95 -40.69 -3.38
CA LYS A 302 -30.22 -41.40 -3.57
C LYS A 302 -31.38 -40.45 -3.81
N LYS A 303 -31.49 -39.37 -3.03
CA LYS A 303 -32.56 -38.37 -3.18
C LYS A 303 -32.47 -37.58 -4.50
N LEU A 304 -31.26 -37.41 -5.04
CA LEU A 304 -31.04 -36.81 -6.36
C LEU A 304 -31.21 -37.80 -7.52
N ASN A 305 -31.52 -39.08 -7.25
CA ASN A 305 -31.60 -40.17 -8.24
C ASN A 305 -30.34 -40.28 -9.11
N MET A 306 -29.16 -40.18 -8.50
CA MET A 306 -27.88 -40.25 -9.20
C MET A 306 -27.45 -41.68 -9.50
N ASP A 307 -26.81 -41.90 -10.65
CA ASP A 307 -26.14 -43.16 -10.97
C ASP A 307 -24.80 -43.28 -10.21
N ARG A 308 -24.23 -44.48 -10.18
CA ARG A 308 -22.98 -44.80 -9.48
C ARG A 308 -21.79 -44.01 -10.00
N LYS A 309 -21.79 -43.62 -11.28
CA LYS A 309 -20.69 -42.90 -11.93
C LYS A 309 -20.82 -41.37 -11.87
N ASP A 310 -21.97 -40.86 -11.44
CA ASP A 310 -22.23 -39.42 -11.45
C ASP A 310 -21.45 -38.70 -10.34
N ASP A 311 -20.88 -37.55 -10.68
CA ASP A 311 -20.28 -36.65 -9.70
C ASP A 311 -21.34 -35.75 -9.07
N LEU A 312 -21.36 -35.69 -7.74
CA LEU A 312 -22.39 -34.96 -6.98
C LEU A 312 -22.33 -33.46 -7.24
N ARG A 313 -21.14 -32.89 -7.42
CA ARG A 313 -20.98 -31.47 -7.68
C ARG A 313 -21.49 -31.12 -9.07
N GLN A 314 -21.15 -31.91 -10.09
CA GLN A 314 -21.64 -31.70 -11.46
C GLN A 314 -23.17 -31.76 -11.56
N VAL A 315 -23.80 -32.72 -10.86
CA VAL A 315 -25.27 -32.84 -10.84
C VAL A 315 -25.92 -31.63 -10.15
N LEU A 316 -25.33 -31.12 -9.07
CA LEU A 316 -25.81 -29.90 -8.40
C LEU A 316 -25.64 -28.65 -9.28
N GLU A 317 -24.51 -28.52 -9.96
CA GLU A 317 -24.25 -27.43 -10.94
C GLU A 317 -25.28 -27.46 -12.08
N ALA A 318 -25.54 -28.64 -12.66
CA ALA A 318 -26.53 -28.80 -13.73
C ALA A 318 -27.96 -28.43 -13.28
N ARG A 319 -28.39 -28.86 -12.09
CA ARG A 319 -29.73 -28.53 -11.56
C ARG A 319 -29.87 -27.04 -11.26
N ILE A 320 -28.83 -26.40 -10.73
CA ILE A 320 -28.81 -24.95 -10.49
C ILE A 320 -28.94 -24.18 -11.80
N SER A 321 -28.22 -24.59 -12.85
CA SER A 321 -28.31 -23.98 -14.17
C SER A 321 -29.70 -24.13 -14.78
N GLN A 322 -30.30 -25.33 -14.70
CA GLN A 322 -31.67 -25.58 -15.18
C GLN A 322 -32.70 -24.70 -14.47
N ILE A 323 -32.61 -24.56 -13.14
CA ILE A 323 -33.54 -23.71 -12.38
C ILE A 323 -33.39 -22.23 -12.77
N ARG A 324 -32.14 -21.77 -12.97
CA ARG A 324 -31.86 -20.40 -13.45
C ARG A 324 -32.40 -20.14 -14.86
N GLU A 325 -32.41 -21.13 -15.74
CA GLU A 325 -32.99 -21.02 -17.09
C GLU A 325 -34.53 -20.98 -17.06
N THR A 326 -35.17 -21.72 -16.15
CA THR A 326 -36.64 -21.77 -16.00
C THR A 326 -37.24 -20.60 -15.21
N SER A 327 -36.41 -19.86 -14.47
CA SER A 327 -36.81 -18.70 -13.67
C SER A 327 -36.10 -17.44 -14.17
N PRO A 328 -36.57 -16.80 -15.28
CA PRO A 328 -36.03 -15.51 -15.68
C PRO A 328 -36.37 -14.50 -14.60
N ILE A 329 -35.34 -14.07 -13.88
CA ILE A 329 -35.43 -13.06 -12.84
C ILE A 329 -35.96 -11.77 -13.50
N SER A 330 -37.20 -11.38 -13.16
CA SER A 330 -37.77 -10.06 -13.46
C SER A 330 -37.21 -8.98 -12.55
#